data_AF-A0A7J6SJG6-F1
#
_entry.id   AF-A0A7J6SJG6-F1
#
_cell.length_a   1.000
_cell.length_b   1.000
_cell.length_c   1.000
_cell.angle_alpha   90.00
_cell.angle_beta   90.00
_cell.angle_gamma   90.00
#
_symmetry.space_group_name_H-M   'P 1'
#
loop_
_entity.id
_entity.type
_entity.pdbx_description
1 polymer ?
#
loop_
_entity_poly.entity_id
_entity_poly.type
_entity_poly.pdbx_seq_one_letter_code
_entity_poly.pdbx_strand_id
1 'polypeptide(L)'
;MEFPAYRDKKWISKIMEGFRLPGEVLEDTDITPEYLSKDPTAALFTSKVANVKDQIKRALFRHCLFKIQNVEVQTLQKECEEKSRWLDEIRHLSDADTNWVTWAATKKFTRRNKEPFSILRKERWTIRRCGSPVPYDVIYFREGGDGFSTRVIPVRWMDRLREIMSCQYVAQLEVSESVLMASTPEGQEGAPKVAVDDSDDFFEKYASYEDYLDAQVLSREEFNEKRRVAEREKRRRLQSMVKVLASADKDLTAFPTLRHLAAREEMARSGKIASIIFIRDRNAKGQEISGYIDYGHRLKTENFEAYFSREKRILPRPTDLCFYNWETQQCTANESPNFQVVPDTKMGLLFRNKRDRKMIDVNPKHDPGDNSKRHDVM
;
A
#
# COMPACT_ATOMS: atom_id res chain seq x y z
N MET A 1 7.81 -3.34 32.50
CA MET A 1 8.38 -4.66 32.10
C MET A 1 9.51 -4.46 31.09
N GLU A 2 10.65 -5.10 31.28
CA GLU A 2 11.76 -5.06 30.31
C GLU A 2 11.58 -6.12 29.20
N PHE A 3 11.83 -5.73 27.95
CA PHE A 3 11.90 -6.63 26.79
C PHE A 3 12.97 -6.14 25.81
N PRO A 4 13.62 -7.02 25.04
CA PRO A 4 14.62 -6.62 24.06
C PRO A 4 13.97 -6.01 22.81
N ALA A 5 14.70 -5.16 22.10
CA ALA A 5 14.30 -4.67 20.79
C ALA A 5 14.20 -5.81 19.76
N TYR A 6 15.08 -6.82 19.84
CA TYR A 6 15.10 -8.00 18.96
C TYR A 6 14.66 -9.25 19.70
N ARG A 7 13.95 -10.13 19.00
CA ARG A 7 13.66 -11.47 19.52
C ARG A 7 14.87 -12.35 19.30
N ASP A 8 15.44 -12.86 20.39
CA ASP A 8 16.36 -13.98 20.35
C ASP A 8 15.68 -15.23 20.95
N LYS A 9 16.24 -16.41 20.67
CA LYS A 9 15.65 -17.67 21.16
C LYS A 9 15.48 -17.69 22.67
N LYS A 10 16.45 -17.14 23.41
CA LYS A 10 16.45 -17.09 24.88
C LYS A 10 15.29 -16.22 25.41
N TRP A 11 15.04 -15.08 24.79
CA TRP A 11 13.92 -14.21 25.10
C TRP A 11 12.58 -14.87 24.79
N ILE A 12 12.49 -15.57 23.66
CA ILE A 12 11.26 -16.26 23.26
C ILE A 12 10.92 -17.35 24.27
N SER A 13 11.85 -18.24 24.62
CA SER A 13 11.59 -19.25 25.66
C SER A 13 11.16 -18.59 26.97
N LYS A 14 11.82 -17.50 27.38
CA LYS A 14 11.45 -16.76 28.61
C LYS A 14 10.03 -16.17 28.58
N ILE A 15 9.61 -15.57 27.46
CA ILE A 15 8.27 -14.96 27.33
C ILE A 15 7.19 -16.03 27.11
N MET A 16 7.53 -17.24 26.70
CA MET A 16 6.59 -18.35 26.56
C MET A 16 6.41 -19.10 27.89
N GLU A 17 7.50 -19.35 28.63
CA GLU A 17 7.51 -20.22 29.82
C GLU A 17 7.17 -19.50 31.13
N GLY A 18 7.40 -18.18 31.24
CA GLY A 18 7.39 -17.58 32.58
C GLY A 18 7.41 -16.07 32.63
N PHE A 19 6.44 -15.40 32.00
CA PHE A 19 6.21 -13.98 32.22
C PHE A 19 5.03 -13.70 33.14
N ARG A 20 5.14 -12.64 33.96
CA ARG A 20 3.99 -12.09 34.69
C ARG A 20 3.32 -11.05 33.81
N LEU A 21 2.04 -11.26 33.53
CA LEU A 21 1.22 -10.28 32.82
C LEU A 21 1.07 -9.03 33.71
N PRO A 22 1.33 -7.82 33.20
CA PRO A 22 0.99 -6.60 33.93
C PRO A 22 -0.52 -6.55 34.19
N GLY A 23 -0.92 -6.24 35.43
CA GLY A 23 -2.33 -6.30 35.86
C GLY A 23 -3.23 -5.31 35.12
N GLU A 24 -2.63 -4.25 34.57
CA GLU A 24 -3.28 -3.17 33.84
C GLU A 24 -3.74 -3.60 32.43
N VAL A 25 -3.18 -4.70 31.89
CA VAL A 25 -3.52 -5.18 30.54
C VAL A 25 -4.88 -5.84 30.55
N LEU A 26 -5.81 -5.30 29.76
CA LEU A 26 -7.17 -5.82 29.65
C LEU A 26 -7.86 -5.92 31.03
N GLU A 27 -7.55 -4.97 31.91
CA GLU A 27 -8.18 -4.83 33.21
C GLU A 27 -9.69 -4.66 33.03
N ASP A 28 -10.47 -5.39 33.85
CA ASP A 28 -11.95 -5.44 33.83
C ASP A 28 -12.60 -5.71 32.46
N THR A 29 -11.86 -6.31 31.52
CA THR A 29 -12.38 -6.63 30.18
C THR A 29 -12.89 -8.08 30.13
N ASP A 30 -14.13 -8.27 29.66
CA ASP A 30 -14.69 -9.61 29.47
C ASP A 30 -14.18 -10.26 28.17
N ILE A 31 -13.36 -11.29 28.35
CA ILE A 31 -12.73 -12.07 27.28
C ILE A 31 -13.22 -13.52 27.38
N THR A 32 -14.48 -13.72 27.78
CA THR A 32 -15.10 -15.05 27.72
C THR A 32 -15.33 -15.42 26.25
N PRO A 33 -14.80 -16.55 25.76
CA PRO A 33 -15.20 -17.14 24.48
C PRO A 33 -16.67 -17.56 24.51
N GLU A 34 -17.33 -17.53 23.36
CA GLU A 34 -18.74 -17.89 23.23
C GLU A 34 -18.98 -19.37 23.59
N TYR A 35 -18.08 -20.29 23.26
CA TYR A 35 -18.23 -21.71 23.63
C TYR A 35 -18.30 -21.92 25.15
N LEU A 36 -17.56 -21.13 25.94
CA LEU A 36 -17.60 -21.19 27.40
C LEU A 36 -18.87 -20.53 27.97
N SER A 37 -19.45 -19.57 27.27
CA SER A 37 -20.69 -18.90 27.71
C SER A 37 -21.93 -19.77 27.50
N LYS A 38 -21.90 -20.68 26.52
CA LYS A 38 -23.01 -21.58 26.17
C LYS A 38 -23.02 -22.89 26.96
N ASP A 39 -21.91 -23.23 27.61
CA ASP A 39 -21.81 -24.44 28.42
C ASP A 39 -22.44 -24.23 29.81
N PRO A 40 -23.59 -24.89 30.12
CA PRO A 40 -24.25 -24.75 31.42
C PRO A 40 -23.41 -25.27 32.59
N THR A 41 -22.35 -26.05 32.32
CA THR A 41 -21.41 -26.54 33.33
C THR A 41 -20.19 -25.65 33.53
N ALA A 42 -19.97 -24.63 32.69
CA ALA A 42 -18.84 -23.71 32.83
C ALA A 42 -18.85 -22.94 34.17
N ALA A 43 -20.04 -22.67 34.72
CA ALA A 43 -20.21 -22.06 36.05
C ALA A 43 -19.69 -22.96 37.20
N LEU A 44 -19.59 -24.28 36.99
CA LEU A 44 -19.06 -25.24 37.96
C LEU A 44 -17.53 -25.32 37.95
N PHE A 45 -16.87 -24.80 36.89
CA PHE A 45 -15.42 -24.86 36.69
C PHE A 45 -14.79 -23.47 36.59
N THR A 46 -15.06 -22.62 37.59
CA THR A 46 -14.57 -21.23 37.66
C THR A 46 -13.05 -21.11 37.50
N SER A 47 -12.27 -22.06 38.03
CA SER A 47 -10.81 -22.09 37.87
C SER A 47 -10.36 -22.37 36.44
N LYS A 48 -11.06 -23.26 35.72
CA LYS A 48 -10.75 -23.58 34.31
C LYS A 48 -11.09 -22.41 33.41
N VAL A 49 -12.25 -21.77 33.64
CA VAL A 49 -12.65 -20.56 32.90
C VAL A 49 -11.65 -19.42 33.14
N ALA A 50 -11.20 -19.22 34.38
CA ALA A 50 -10.17 -18.24 34.71
C ALA A 50 -8.84 -18.55 33.99
N ASN A 51 -8.43 -19.82 33.93
CA ASN A 51 -7.21 -20.24 33.23
C ASN A 51 -7.29 -19.97 31.72
N VAL A 52 -8.41 -20.31 31.07
CA VAL A 52 -8.61 -20.02 29.64
C VAL A 52 -8.55 -18.52 29.37
N LYS A 53 -9.20 -17.70 30.21
CA LYS A 53 -9.14 -16.22 30.10
C LYS A 53 -7.71 -15.71 30.25
N ASP A 54 -6.95 -16.23 31.21
CA ASP A 54 -5.54 -15.88 31.45
C ASP A 54 -4.67 -16.26 30.24
N GLN A 55 -4.87 -17.43 29.65
CA GLN A 55 -4.16 -17.86 28.43
C GLN A 55 -4.42 -16.92 27.26
N ILE A 56 -5.67 -16.52 27.02
CA ILE A 56 -6.02 -15.58 25.95
C ILE A 56 -5.37 -14.22 26.22
N LYS A 57 -5.49 -13.68 27.44
CA LYS A 57 -4.85 -12.41 27.81
C LYS A 57 -3.34 -12.44 27.57
N ARG A 58 -2.67 -13.52 27.98
CA ARG A 58 -1.23 -13.72 27.76
C ARG A 58 -0.87 -13.81 26.27
N ALA A 59 -1.67 -14.47 25.47
CA ALA A 59 -1.48 -14.54 24.02
C ALA A 59 -1.59 -13.16 23.36
N LEU A 60 -2.65 -12.41 23.69
CA LEU A 60 -2.87 -11.06 23.18
C LEU A 60 -1.75 -10.10 23.61
N PHE A 61 -1.29 -10.21 24.85
CA PHE A 61 -0.16 -9.42 25.35
C PHE A 61 1.14 -9.70 24.58
N ARG A 62 1.49 -10.99 24.40
CA ARG A 62 2.66 -11.39 23.59
C ARG A 62 2.56 -10.84 22.17
N HIS A 63 1.39 -10.92 21.56
CA HIS A 63 1.14 -10.36 20.23
C HIS A 63 1.40 -8.85 20.15
N CYS A 64 0.97 -8.11 21.18
CA CYS A 64 1.22 -6.67 21.24
C CYS A 64 2.71 -6.38 21.36
N LEU A 65 3.43 -7.06 22.26
CA LEU A 65 4.88 -6.92 22.40
C LEU A 65 5.62 -7.23 21.09
N PHE A 66 5.23 -8.31 20.41
CA PHE A 66 5.83 -8.69 19.13
C PHE A 66 5.59 -7.63 18.07
N LYS A 67 4.37 -7.11 17.94
CA LYS A 67 4.06 -6.03 16.99
C LYS A 67 4.84 -4.75 17.31
N ILE A 68 4.97 -4.39 18.58
CA ILE A 68 5.81 -3.25 19.03
C ILE A 68 7.27 -3.48 18.63
N GLN A 69 7.83 -4.68 18.88
CA GLN A 69 9.20 -5.02 18.49
C GLN A 69 9.40 -4.90 16.97
N ASN A 70 8.43 -5.29 16.15
CA ASN A 70 8.52 -5.11 14.70
C ASN A 70 8.66 -3.62 14.32
N VAL A 71 7.85 -2.76 14.93
CA VAL A 71 7.92 -1.30 14.70
C VAL A 71 9.26 -0.73 15.18
N GLU A 72 9.68 -1.10 16.40
CA GLU A 72 10.95 -0.68 17.00
C GLU A 72 12.17 -1.03 16.13
N VAL A 73 12.15 -2.23 15.55
CA VAL A 73 13.21 -2.75 14.69
C VAL A 73 13.20 -2.08 13.31
N GLN A 74 12.04 -1.91 12.68
CA GLN A 74 11.91 -1.36 11.32
C GLN A 74 12.13 0.15 11.26
N THR A 75 11.62 0.87 12.25
CA THR A 75 11.44 2.32 12.18
C THR A 75 12.55 3.08 12.89
N LEU A 76 13.13 2.44 13.90
CA LEU A 76 13.50 3.13 15.12
C LEU A 76 14.88 2.72 15.65
N GLN A 77 15.53 1.69 15.08
CA GLN A 77 16.89 1.28 15.46
C GLN A 77 17.97 2.34 15.17
N LYS A 78 17.81 3.16 14.11
CA LYS A 78 18.83 4.17 13.75
C LYS A 78 18.96 5.31 14.77
N GLU A 79 17.99 5.43 15.68
CA GLU A 79 17.91 6.54 16.65
C GLU A 79 18.34 6.13 18.07
N CYS A 80 18.51 4.83 18.33
CA CYS A 80 18.88 4.32 19.66
C CYS A 80 19.51 2.93 19.56
N GLU A 81 20.76 2.83 20.02
CA GLU A 81 21.52 1.56 20.07
C GLU A 81 21.21 0.73 21.32
N GLU A 82 20.46 1.28 22.29
CA GLU A 82 20.06 0.56 23.48
C GLU A 82 19.29 -0.71 23.08
N LYS A 83 19.65 -1.85 23.67
CA LYS A 83 19.05 -3.14 23.35
C LYS A 83 17.75 -3.40 24.10
N SER A 84 17.60 -2.81 25.29
CA SER A 84 16.44 -3.01 26.16
C SER A 84 15.36 -1.95 25.91
N ARG A 85 14.10 -2.37 26.09
CA ARG A 85 12.89 -1.55 26.02
C ARG A 85 12.12 -1.77 27.32
N TRP A 86 11.51 -0.70 27.82
CA TRP A 86 10.78 -0.73 29.07
C TRP A 86 9.33 -0.36 28.82
N LEU A 87 8.42 -1.31 28.96
CA LEU A 87 7.00 -1.00 29.06
C LEU A 87 6.76 -0.35 30.43
N ASP A 88 6.60 0.97 30.42
CA ASP A 88 6.51 1.80 31.62
C ASP A 88 5.09 1.97 32.11
N GLU A 89 4.17 2.14 31.18
CA GLU A 89 2.82 2.53 31.50
C GLU A 89 1.82 1.98 30.49
N ILE A 90 0.67 1.56 31.02
CA ILE A 90 -0.50 1.11 30.27
C ILE A 90 -1.67 1.90 30.79
N ARG A 91 -2.37 2.61 29.90
CA ARG A 91 -3.58 3.37 30.25
C ARG A 91 -4.72 2.99 29.35
N HIS A 92 -5.93 2.93 29.89
CA HIS A 92 -7.13 2.83 29.08
C HIS A 92 -7.31 4.07 28.19
N LEU A 93 -7.70 3.87 26.93
CA LEU A 93 -8.08 4.94 26.02
C LEU A 93 -9.58 4.95 25.81
N SER A 94 -10.23 6.04 26.20
CA SER A 94 -11.61 6.29 25.82
C SER A 94 -11.73 6.66 24.34
N ASP A 95 -12.94 6.65 23.80
CA ASP A 95 -13.19 7.11 22.44
C ASP A 95 -12.87 8.61 22.26
N ALA A 96 -12.98 9.42 23.32
CA ALA A 96 -12.63 10.84 23.31
C ALA A 96 -11.10 11.06 23.28
N ASP A 97 -10.33 10.16 23.90
CA ASP A 97 -8.86 10.20 23.94
C ASP A 97 -8.21 9.56 22.70
N THR A 98 -9.03 8.95 21.84
CA THR A 98 -8.58 8.31 20.61
C THR A 98 -8.26 9.37 19.56
N ASN A 99 -6.99 9.48 19.16
CA ASN A 99 -6.63 10.42 18.10
C ASN A 99 -7.31 10.04 16.76
N TRP A 100 -7.51 11.02 15.88
CA TRP A 100 -8.25 10.84 14.63
C TRP A 100 -7.70 9.72 13.73
N VAL A 101 -6.39 9.42 13.82
CA VAL A 101 -5.77 8.35 13.03
C VAL A 101 -6.04 6.99 13.61
N THR A 102 -5.92 6.82 14.93
CA THR A 102 -6.32 5.60 15.62
C THR A 102 -7.80 5.32 15.33
N TRP A 103 -8.64 6.36 15.34
CA TRP A 103 -10.04 6.27 14.92
C TRP A 103 -10.21 5.84 13.45
N ALA A 104 -9.50 6.48 12.52
CA ALA A 104 -9.61 6.19 11.09
C ALA A 104 -9.09 4.77 10.73
N ALA A 105 -7.98 4.35 11.32
CA ALA A 105 -7.41 3.02 11.16
C ALA A 105 -8.34 1.93 11.71
N THR A 106 -9.00 2.21 12.83
CA THR A 106 -10.01 1.33 13.42
C THR A 106 -11.22 1.20 12.51
N LYS A 107 -11.79 2.32 12.04
CA LYS A 107 -12.95 2.31 11.13
C LYS A 107 -12.68 1.67 9.77
N LYS A 108 -11.48 1.86 9.23
CA LYS A 108 -11.10 1.25 7.94
C LYS A 108 -11.05 -0.27 8.06
N PHE A 109 -10.62 -0.79 9.19
CA PHE A 109 -10.54 -2.23 9.43
C PHE A 109 -11.91 -2.86 9.62
N THR A 110 -12.75 -2.29 10.48
CA THR A 110 -14.09 -2.80 10.73
C THR A 110 -15.00 -2.72 9.51
N ARG A 111 -14.74 -1.82 8.54
CA ARG A 111 -15.47 -1.78 7.25
C ARG A 111 -15.01 -2.80 6.21
N ARG A 112 -13.79 -3.34 6.31
CA ARG A 112 -13.17 -4.15 5.24
C ARG A 112 -13.52 -5.64 5.36
N ASN A 113 -13.82 -6.12 6.56
CA ASN A 113 -14.16 -7.52 6.80
C ASN A 113 -15.67 -7.70 6.92
N LYS A 114 -16.20 -8.76 6.31
CA LYS A 114 -17.64 -9.12 6.31
C LYS A 114 -18.12 -9.71 7.63
N GLU A 115 -17.21 -10.17 8.49
CA GLU A 115 -17.53 -10.65 9.84
C GLU A 115 -17.55 -9.51 10.87
N PRO A 116 -18.31 -9.62 11.98
CA PRO A 116 -18.44 -8.55 12.96
C PRO A 116 -17.22 -8.49 13.88
N PHE A 117 -16.18 -7.75 13.46
CA PHE A 117 -15.10 -7.34 14.36
C PHE A 117 -15.63 -6.29 15.33
N SER A 118 -15.76 -6.66 16.61
CA SER A 118 -16.13 -5.71 17.68
C SER A 118 -14.90 -5.30 18.48
N ILE A 119 -14.83 -4.02 18.86
CA ILE A 119 -13.72 -3.50 19.65
C ILE A 119 -13.96 -3.91 21.10
N LEU A 120 -13.01 -4.65 21.68
CA LEU A 120 -13.06 -5.07 23.08
C LEU A 120 -12.50 -4.00 24.01
N ARG A 121 -11.31 -3.48 23.65
CA ARG A 121 -10.57 -2.55 24.50
C ARG A 121 -9.61 -1.73 23.66
N LYS A 122 -9.35 -0.50 24.11
CA LYS A 122 -8.27 0.35 23.62
C LYS A 122 -7.38 0.75 24.79
N GLU A 123 -6.08 0.71 24.57
CA GLU A 123 -5.06 1.05 25.56
C GLU A 123 -3.95 1.86 24.91
N ARG A 124 -3.28 2.70 25.70
CA ARG A 124 -2.05 3.38 25.34
C ARG A 124 -0.91 2.76 26.14
N TRP A 125 0.04 2.19 25.43
CA TRP A 125 1.25 1.62 26.00
C TRP A 125 2.41 2.59 25.77
N THR A 126 3.08 2.98 26.85
CA THR A 126 4.25 3.84 26.80
C THR A 126 5.51 3.00 26.95
N ILE A 127 6.33 2.97 25.90
CA ILE A 127 7.60 2.26 25.88
C ILE A 127 8.74 3.25 26.05
N ARG A 128 9.51 3.15 27.14
CA ARG A 128 10.72 3.93 27.34
C ARG A 128 11.93 3.27 26.69
N ARG A 129 12.71 4.10 26.00
CA ARG A 129 13.97 3.75 25.34
C ARG A 129 14.87 4.97 25.20
N CYS A 130 16.17 4.83 25.40
CA CYS A 130 17.12 5.94 25.36
C CYS A 130 16.64 7.16 26.19
N GLY A 131 16.05 6.91 27.37
CA GLY A 131 15.47 7.94 28.24
C GLY A 131 14.22 8.64 27.70
N SER A 132 13.68 8.25 26.54
CA SER A 132 12.51 8.86 25.91
C SER A 132 11.28 7.94 25.93
N PRO A 133 10.09 8.44 26.30
CA PRO A 133 8.85 7.68 26.22
C PRO A 133 8.28 7.69 24.80
N VAL A 134 7.93 6.52 24.29
CA VAL A 134 7.32 6.31 22.97
C VAL A 134 5.93 5.68 23.13
N PRO A 135 4.86 6.43 22.84
CA PRO A 135 3.49 5.93 22.98
C PRO A 135 3.01 5.11 21.77
N TYR A 136 2.31 4.02 22.07
CA TYR A 136 1.63 3.13 21.13
C TYR A 136 0.16 2.98 21.53
N ASP A 137 -0.75 3.12 20.57
CA ASP A 137 -2.16 2.76 20.78
C ASP A 137 -2.34 1.28 20.43
N VAL A 138 -2.83 0.52 21.40
CA VAL A 138 -3.13 -0.92 21.29
C VAL A 138 -4.64 -1.10 21.28
N ILE A 139 -5.15 -1.82 20.29
CA ILE A 139 -6.58 -2.07 20.12
C ILE A 139 -6.81 -3.57 20.10
N TYR A 140 -7.75 -4.03 20.91
CA TYR A 140 -8.16 -5.42 21.01
C TYR A 140 -9.50 -5.60 20.34
N PHE A 141 -9.63 -6.68 19.57
CA PHE A 141 -10.84 -7.01 18.82
C PHE A 141 -11.34 -8.40 19.21
N ARG A 142 -12.65 -8.56 19.18
CA ARG A 142 -13.32 -9.86 19.13
C ARG A 142 -13.70 -10.14 17.68
N GLU A 143 -13.34 -11.34 17.22
CA GLU A 143 -13.58 -11.85 15.86
C GLU A 143 -14.58 -13.00 15.97
N GLY A 144 -15.84 -12.76 15.63
CA GLY A 144 -16.91 -13.74 15.83
C GLY A 144 -17.15 -14.09 17.30
N GLY A 145 -17.43 -15.36 17.59
CA GLY A 145 -17.74 -15.85 18.93
C GLY A 145 -16.52 -16.07 19.83
N ASP A 146 -15.50 -16.71 19.26
CA ASP A 146 -14.37 -17.27 20.00
C ASP A 146 -13.01 -16.66 19.62
N GLY A 147 -12.94 -15.86 18.56
CA GLY A 147 -11.71 -15.26 18.06
C GLY A 147 -11.34 -13.96 18.77
N PHE A 148 -10.04 -13.75 18.99
CA PHE A 148 -9.50 -12.54 19.59
C PHE A 148 -8.25 -12.08 18.85
N SER A 149 -8.14 -10.78 18.58
CA SER A 149 -6.95 -10.23 17.94
C SER A 149 -6.55 -8.85 18.46
N THR A 150 -5.39 -8.39 18.01
CA THR A 150 -4.81 -7.12 18.45
C THR A 150 -4.31 -6.29 17.28
N ARG A 151 -4.22 -4.99 17.50
CA ARG A 151 -3.50 -4.06 16.62
C ARG A 151 -2.69 -3.10 17.46
N VAL A 152 -1.51 -2.75 16.96
CA VAL A 152 -0.61 -1.79 17.58
C VAL A 152 -0.37 -0.67 16.59
N ILE A 153 -0.45 0.58 17.03
CA ILE A 153 -0.28 1.78 16.20
C ILE A 153 0.65 2.75 16.93
N PRO A 154 1.82 3.13 16.38
CA PRO A 154 2.65 4.17 16.93
C PRO A 154 1.94 5.54 16.86
N VAL A 155 2.00 6.28 17.96
CA VAL A 155 1.30 7.57 18.10
C VAL A 155 2.13 8.71 17.50
N ARG A 156 3.47 8.66 17.59
CA ARG A 156 4.35 9.70 17.04
C ARG A 156 4.30 9.71 15.51
N TRP A 157 4.15 10.90 14.94
CA TRP A 157 3.92 11.10 13.50
C TRP A 157 5.11 10.64 12.62
N MET A 158 6.35 10.78 13.09
CA MET A 158 7.55 10.33 12.36
C MET A 158 7.66 8.81 12.29
N ASP A 159 7.17 8.10 13.32
CA ASP A 159 7.18 6.64 13.37
C ASP A 159 6.05 6.06 12.52
N ARG A 160 4.94 6.78 12.49
CA ARG A 160 3.77 6.51 11.64
C ARG A 160 4.05 6.70 10.15
N LEU A 161 4.79 7.73 9.73
CA LEU A 161 5.20 7.89 8.34
C LEU A 161 6.06 6.72 7.85
N ARG A 162 6.90 6.17 8.73
CA ARG A 162 7.78 5.04 8.42
C ARG A 162 7.02 3.71 8.39
N GLU A 163 6.01 3.53 9.22
CA GLU A 163 5.08 2.39 9.18
C GLU A 163 4.12 2.43 7.97
N ILE A 164 3.56 3.59 7.62
CA ILE A 164 2.73 3.72 6.40
C ILE A 164 3.57 3.43 5.14
N MET A 165 4.83 3.88 5.13
CA MET A 165 5.76 3.55 4.04
C MET A 165 6.24 2.09 4.03
N SER A 166 6.12 1.33 5.13
CA SER A 166 6.39 -0.11 5.15
C SER A 166 5.12 -0.94 4.85
N CYS A 167 3.95 -0.51 5.30
CA CYS A 167 2.70 -1.27 5.25
C CYS A 167 1.91 -1.08 3.93
N GLN A 168 2.08 0.03 3.20
CA GLN A 168 1.61 0.11 1.80
C GLN A 168 2.33 -0.86 0.86
N TYR A 169 3.48 -1.38 1.27
CA TYR A 169 4.30 -2.27 0.44
C TYR A 169 3.98 -3.75 0.57
N VAL A 170 3.46 -4.20 1.72
CA VAL A 170 3.06 -5.61 1.90
C VAL A 170 1.74 -5.90 1.17
N ALA A 171 0.79 -4.96 1.20
CA ALA A 171 -0.52 -5.13 0.55
C ALA A 171 -0.49 -5.09 -0.99
N GLN A 172 0.64 -4.70 -1.61
CA GLN A 172 0.81 -4.75 -3.08
C GLN A 172 1.57 -6.01 -3.56
N LEU A 173 2.27 -6.73 -2.67
CA LEU A 173 2.94 -7.98 -3.00
C LEU A 173 1.93 -9.13 -3.20
N GLU A 174 0.89 -9.21 -2.35
CA GLU A 174 -0.21 -10.19 -2.49
C GLU A 174 -1.00 -10.03 -3.81
N VAL A 175 -1.09 -8.80 -4.35
CA VAL A 175 -1.76 -8.52 -5.62
C VAL A 175 -0.88 -8.87 -6.83
N SER A 176 0.45 -8.88 -6.67
CA SER A 176 1.37 -9.24 -7.77
C SER A 176 1.63 -10.74 -7.90
N GLU A 177 1.60 -11.50 -6.80
CA GLU A 177 1.75 -12.97 -6.86
C GLU A 177 0.50 -13.66 -7.42
N SER A 178 -0.70 -13.12 -7.16
CA SER A 178 -1.96 -13.66 -7.67
C SER A 178 -2.14 -13.50 -9.19
N VAL A 179 -1.45 -12.57 -9.84
CA VAL A 179 -1.56 -12.32 -11.29
C VAL A 179 -0.59 -13.18 -12.12
N LEU A 180 0.47 -13.71 -11.50
CA LEU A 180 1.51 -14.49 -12.20
C LEU A 180 1.18 -16.00 -12.35
N MET A 181 0.17 -16.52 -11.65
CA MET A 181 -0.19 -17.94 -11.67
C MET A 181 -1.31 -18.30 -12.67
N ALA A 182 -1.83 -17.33 -13.42
CA ALA A 182 -2.93 -17.55 -14.36
C ALA A 182 -2.44 -17.73 -15.81
N SER A 183 -1.87 -18.90 -16.13
CA SER A 183 -1.77 -19.33 -17.53
C SER A 183 -1.69 -20.86 -17.69
N THR A 184 -2.63 -21.38 -18.51
CA THR A 184 -2.76 -22.71 -19.17
C THR A 184 -3.62 -23.79 -18.47
N PRO A 185 -4.23 -24.75 -19.21
CA PRO A 185 -5.53 -24.58 -19.84
C PRO A 185 -6.57 -25.69 -19.51
N GLU A 186 -7.80 -25.42 -19.95
CA GLU A 186 -9.05 -26.19 -20.00
C GLU A 186 -9.04 -27.72 -19.86
N GLY A 187 -10.03 -28.23 -19.10
CA GLY A 187 -10.52 -29.61 -19.22
C GLY A 187 -11.47 -30.07 -18.10
N GLN A 188 -12.77 -30.13 -18.43
CA GLN A 188 -13.85 -30.98 -17.86
C GLN A 188 -14.60 -30.62 -16.55
N GLU A 189 -15.92 -30.49 -16.76
CA GLU A 189 -17.08 -30.99 -15.99
C GLU A 189 -17.53 -30.39 -14.63
N GLY A 190 -18.85 -30.16 -14.54
CA GLY A 190 -19.66 -30.45 -13.35
C GLY A 190 -19.86 -29.33 -12.30
N ALA A 191 -21.08 -28.79 -12.22
CA ALA A 191 -21.57 -27.91 -11.14
C ALA A 191 -21.70 -28.63 -9.77
N PRO A 192 -22.03 -27.95 -8.64
CA PRO A 192 -21.71 -26.60 -8.20
C PRO A 192 -20.73 -26.63 -6.98
N LYS A 193 -19.75 -25.71 -6.92
CA LYS A 193 -18.86 -25.60 -5.76
C LYS A 193 -19.58 -24.96 -4.57
N VAL A 194 -19.87 -25.78 -3.57
CA VAL A 194 -20.10 -25.34 -2.18
C VAL A 194 -18.80 -24.69 -1.70
N ALA A 195 -18.88 -23.45 -1.22
CA ALA A 195 -17.77 -22.76 -0.59
C ALA A 195 -17.44 -23.47 0.72
N VAL A 196 -16.23 -24.04 0.79
CA VAL A 196 -15.66 -24.64 2.00
C VAL A 196 -14.77 -23.58 2.65
N ASP A 197 -14.94 -23.44 3.96
CA ASP A 197 -14.25 -22.55 4.88
C ASP A 197 -12.71 -22.53 4.72
N ASP A 198 -12.12 -21.34 4.71
CA ASP A 198 -10.67 -21.09 4.80
C ASP A 198 -10.13 -21.29 6.25
N SER A 199 -10.84 -22.02 7.13
CA SER A 199 -10.41 -22.28 8.51
C SER A 199 -9.46 -23.47 8.65
N ASP A 200 -9.40 -24.35 7.65
CA ASP A 200 -8.65 -25.62 7.75
C ASP A 200 -7.15 -25.49 7.43
N ASP A 201 -6.73 -24.43 6.72
CA ASP A 201 -5.33 -24.22 6.30
C ASP A 201 -4.41 -23.75 7.47
N PHE A 202 -4.99 -23.30 8.58
CA PHE A 202 -4.22 -22.81 9.74
C PHE A 202 -3.62 -23.97 10.58
N PHE A 203 -4.40 -25.03 10.82
CA PHE A 203 -3.96 -26.18 11.61
C PHE A 203 -3.23 -27.24 10.78
N GLU A 204 -3.40 -27.30 9.46
CA GLU A 204 -2.60 -28.17 8.58
C GLU A 204 -1.14 -27.67 8.43
N LYS A 205 -0.93 -26.36 8.50
CA LYS A 205 0.40 -25.75 8.28
C LYS A 205 1.25 -25.65 9.55
N TYR A 206 0.62 -25.49 10.71
CA TYR A 206 1.30 -25.32 11.99
C TYR A 206 0.67 -26.24 13.03
N ALA A 207 1.46 -27.18 13.56
CA ALA A 207 0.99 -28.21 14.49
C ALA A 207 0.59 -27.62 15.86
N SER A 208 1.06 -26.42 16.18
CA SER A 208 0.69 -25.67 17.38
C SER A 208 0.79 -24.17 17.14
N TYR A 209 0.18 -23.41 18.05
CA TYR A 209 0.34 -21.95 18.08
C TYR A 209 1.79 -21.53 18.37
N GLU A 210 2.57 -22.37 19.04
CA GLU A 210 4.00 -22.19 19.25
C GLU A 210 4.78 -22.31 17.93
N ASP A 211 4.44 -23.28 17.08
CA ASP A 211 5.05 -23.45 15.75
C ASP A 211 4.74 -22.28 14.80
N TYR A 212 3.52 -21.72 14.89
CA TYR A 212 3.14 -20.50 14.17
C TYR A 212 3.96 -19.28 14.59
N LEU A 213 4.27 -19.16 15.88
CA LEU A 213 5.10 -18.07 16.40
C LEU A 213 6.57 -18.24 16.03
N ASP A 214 7.10 -19.47 16.08
CA ASP A 214 8.46 -19.78 15.66
C ASP A 214 8.67 -19.57 14.16
N ALA A 215 7.68 -19.85 13.33
CA ALA A 215 7.71 -19.53 11.89
C ALA A 215 7.76 -18.02 11.59
N GLN A 216 7.39 -17.17 12.54
CA GLN A 216 7.54 -15.70 12.43
C GLN A 216 8.90 -15.19 12.93
N VAL A 217 9.76 -16.06 13.48
CA VAL A 217 11.08 -15.71 13.99
C VAL A 217 12.12 -15.89 12.88
N LEU A 218 12.64 -14.77 12.38
CA LEU A 218 13.77 -14.77 11.45
C LEU A 218 15.08 -14.86 12.24
N SER A 219 16.02 -15.69 11.79
CA SER A 219 17.38 -15.66 12.32
C SER A 219 18.03 -14.29 12.08
N ARG A 220 19.10 -13.96 12.82
CA ARG A 220 19.80 -12.67 12.70
C ARG A 220 20.32 -12.44 11.27
N GLU A 221 20.76 -13.50 10.59
CA GLU A 221 21.25 -13.43 9.22
C GLU A 221 20.10 -13.23 8.23
N GLU A 222 19.01 -13.99 8.36
CA GLU A 222 17.82 -13.83 7.52
C GLU A 222 17.14 -12.47 7.72
N PHE A 223 17.11 -11.98 8.96
CA PHE A 223 16.62 -10.65 9.28
C PHE A 223 17.49 -9.57 8.64
N ASN A 224 18.81 -9.67 8.75
CA ASN A 224 19.74 -8.72 8.14
C ASN A 224 19.65 -8.75 6.62
N GLU A 225 19.49 -9.92 6.00
CA GLU A 225 19.33 -10.02 4.55
C GLU A 225 17.99 -9.45 4.10
N LYS A 226 16.88 -9.78 4.77
CA LYS A 226 15.58 -9.16 4.49
C LYS A 226 15.61 -7.65 4.70
N ARG A 227 16.30 -7.14 5.72
CA ARG A 227 16.51 -5.70 5.93
C ARG A 227 17.33 -5.08 4.80
N ARG A 228 18.40 -5.75 4.35
CA ARG A 228 19.27 -5.28 3.26
C ARG A 228 18.54 -5.28 1.92
N VAL A 229 17.70 -6.28 1.66
CA VAL A 229 16.79 -6.33 0.51
C VAL A 229 15.78 -5.19 0.60
N ALA A 230 15.09 -5.02 1.73
CA ALA A 230 14.13 -3.93 1.93
C ALA A 230 14.78 -2.54 1.83
N GLU A 231 16.00 -2.34 2.32
CA GLU A 231 16.75 -1.09 2.17
C GLU A 231 17.18 -0.86 0.72
N ARG A 232 17.62 -1.89 -0.01
CA ARG A 232 17.92 -1.79 -1.45
C ARG A 232 16.68 -1.44 -2.25
N GLU A 233 15.55 -2.07 -1.96
CA GLU A 233 14.28 -1.77 -2.61
C GLU A 233 13.80 -0.36 -2.28
N LYS A 234 13.89 0.05 -1.01
CA LYS A 234 13.62 1.42 -0.56
C LYS A 234 14.51 2.42 -1.29
N ARG A 235 15.81 2.12 -1.45
CA ARG A 235 16.75 2.97 -2.18
C ARG A 235 16.43 3.03 -3.67
N ARG A 236 16.12 1.89 -4.31
CA ARG A 236 15.66 1.83 -5.71
C ARG A 236 14.39 2.66 -5.91
N ARG A 237 13.47 2.62 -4.96
CA ARG A 237 12.22 3.39 -4.98
C ARG A 237 12.44 4.87 -4.70
N LEU A 238 13.29 5.24 -3.74
CA LEU A 238 13.66 6.64 -3.51
C LEU A 238 14.43 7.24 -4.70
N GLN A 239 15.30 6.46 -5.35
CA GLN A 239 15.90 6.83 -6.63
C GLN A 239 14.84 6.97 -7.74
N SER A 240 13.80 6.14 -7.75
CA SER A 240 12.65 6.32 -8.65
C SER A 240 11.77 7.53 -8.29
N MET A 241 11.90 8.11 -7.08
CA MET A 241 11.17 9.29 -6.60
C MET A 241 11.94 10.59 -6.80
N VAL A 242 13.27 10.58 -6.70
CA VAL A 242 14.14 11.66 -7.19
C VAL A 242 14.25 11.51 -8.70
N LYS A 243 13.14 11.72 -9.41
CA LYS A 243 13.11 11.63 -10.87
C LYS A 243 13.80 12.85 -11.46
N VAL A 244 15.13 12.75 -11.59
CA VAL A 244 15.88 13.43 -12.65
C VAL A 244 15.03 13.37 -13.93
N LEU A 245 14.93 14.50 -14.64
CA LEU A 245 14.15 14.57 -15.87
C LEU A 245 14.66 13.50 -16.84
N ALA A 246 13.77 12.80 -17.55
CA ALA A 246 14.17 11.80 -18.54
C ALA A 246 14.96 12.43 -19.71
N SER A 247 14.78 13.74 -19.89
CA SER A 247 15.57 14.57 -20.81
C SER A 247 16.89 15.07 -20.23
N ALA A 248 17.18 14.85 -18.94
CA ALA A 248 18.41 15.33 -18.33
C ALA A 248 19.64 14.71 -19.01
N ASP A 249 20.65 15.53 -19.24
CA ASP A 249 21.93 15.15 -19.84
C ASP A 249 21.81 14.52 -21.25
N LYS A 250 20.68 14.73 -21.96
CA LYS A 250 20.49 14.30 -23.35
C LYS A 250 20.79 15.45 -24.31
N ASP A 251 21.63 15.21 -25.31
CA ASP A 251 21.81 16.15 -26.42
C ASP A 251 20.63 16.02 -27.41
N LEU A 252 19.75 17.02 -27.38
CA LEU A 252 18.55 17.10 -28.21
C LEU A 252 18.62 18.25 -29.22
N THR A 253 19.80 18.85 -29.42
CA THR A 253 19.98 20.04 -30.29
C THR A 253 19.53 19.80 -31.72
N ALA A 254 19.83 18.63 -32.27
CA ALA A 254 19.44 18.20 -33.62
C ALA A 254 17.99 17.68 -33.73
N PHE A 255 17.22 17.62 -32.62
CA PHE A 255 15.90 16.98 -32.59
C PHE A 255 14.85 17.97 -32.06
N PRO A 256 14.30 18.85 -32.92
CA PRO A 256 13.36 19.90 -32.52
C PRO A 256 12.17 19.38 -31.69
N THR A 257 11.55 18.27 -32.12
CA THR A 257 10.42 17.65 -31.43
C THR A 257 10.79 17.21 -30.02
N LEU A 258 11.90 16.48 -29.85
CA LEU A 258 12.35 16.04 -28.53
C LEU A 258 12.76 17.22 -27.64
N ARG A 259 13.40 18.25 -28.21
CA ARG A 259 13.74 19.48 -27.48
C ARG A 259 12.49 20.19 -26.94
N HIS A 260 11.43 20.26 -27.73
CA HIS A 260 10.16 20.83 -27.30
C HIS A 260 9.45 20.02 -26.21
N LEU A 261 9.57 18.69 -26.24
CA LEU A 261 9.05 17.81 -25.19
C LEU A 261 9.88 17.95 -23.90
N ALA A 262 11.21 17.93 -24.01
CA ALA A 262 12.15 18.10 -22.90
C ALA A 262 11.90 19.41 -22.14
N ALA A 263 11.77 20.53 -22.86
CA ALA A 263 11.47 21.85 -22.27
C ALA A 263 10.14 21.90 -21.51
N ARG A 264 9.23 20.95 -21.78
CA ARG A 264 7.90 20.85 -21.16
C ARG A 264 7.82 19.74 -20.11
N GLU A 265 8.83 18.88 -20.01
CA GLU A 265 8.76 17.65 -19.22
C GLU A 265 8.44 17.93 -17.75
N GLU A 266 9.18 18.85 -17.12
CA GLU A 266 9.00 19.19 -15.70
C GLU A 266 7.60 19.75 -15.43
N MET A 267 7.18 20.75 -16.21
CA MET A 267 5.90 21.42 -16.04
C MET A 267 4.70 20.50 -16.35
N ALA A 268 4.84 19.61 -17.34
CA ALA A 268 3.82 18.62 -17.68
C ALA A 268 3.71 17.55 -16.58
N ARG A 269 4.85 17.09 -16.03
CA ARG A 269 4.89 16.16 -14.90
C ARG A 269 4.28 16.73 -13.63
N SER A 270 4.55 18.01 -13.34
CA SER A 270 3.96 18.70 -12.19
C SER A 270 2.51 19.15 -12.41
N GLY A 271 1.96 18.98 -13.63
CA GLY A 271 0.61 19.43 -13.99
C GLY A 271 0.45 20.95 -14.05
N LYS A 272 1.55 21.70 -14.18
CA LYS A 272 1.52 23.17 -14.38
C LYS A 272 1.05 23.52 -15.78
N ILE A 273 1.42 22.70 -16.78
CA ILE A 273 0.89 22.79 -18.14
C ILE A 273 0.22 21.46 -18.50
N ALA A 274 -0.82 21.55 -19.32
CA ALA A 274 -1.37 20.39 -20.02
C ALA A 274 -0.94 20.50 -21.49
N SER A 275 -0.49 19.40 -22.09
CA SER A 275 0.05 19.42 -23.46
C SER A 275 -0.47 18.26 -24.27
N ILE A 276 -1.03 18.56 -25.44
CA ILE A 276 -1.47 17.60 -26.43
C ILE A 276 -0.41 17.57 -27.54
N ILE A 277 0.03 16.37 -27.93
CA ILE A 277 0.96 16.16 -29.04
C ILE A 277 0.17 15.56 -30.19
N PHE A 278 0.21 16.18 -31.36
CA PHE A 278 -0.26 15.56 -32.60
C PHE A 278 0.93 14.91 -33.32
N ILE A 279 0.77 13.66 -33.74
CA ILE A 279 1.76 12.95 -34.55
C ILE A 279 1.04 12.32 -35.73
N ARG A 280 1.65 12.42 -36.91
CA ARG A 280 1.28 11.67 -38.12
C ARG A 280 2.55 11.05 -38.69
N ASP A 281 2.61 9.73 -38.73
CA ASP A 281 3.83 8.97 -39.05
C ASP A 281 3.47 7.55 -39.51
N ARG A 282 4.46 6.73 -39.85
CA ARG A 282 4.28 5.32 -40.21
C ARG A 282 4.64 4.39 -39.05
N ASN A 283 3.80 3.38 -38.83
CA ASN A 283 4.07 2.32 -37.86
C ASN A 283 5.16 1.35 -38.39
N ALA A 284 5.54 0.36 -37.58
CA ALA A 284 6.56 -0.64 -37.96
C ALA A 284 6.16 -1.50 -39.18
N LYS A 285 4.87 -1.57 -39.51
CA LYS A 285 4.34 -2.27 -40.70
C LYS A 285 4.29 -1.35 -41.93
N GLY A 286 4.77 -0.11 -41.84
CA GLY A 286 4.72 0.89 -42.92
C GLY A 286 3.37 1.60 -43.08
N GLN A 287 2.37 1.26 -42.26
CA GLN A 287 1.03 1.84 -42.35
C GLN A 287 1.02 3.24 -41.75
N GLU A 288 0.34 4.17 -42.41
CA GLU A 288 0.22 5.53 -41.95
C GLU A 288 -0.77 5.63 -40.79
N ILE A 289 -0.31 6.23 -39.68
CA ILE A 289 -1.08 6.41 -38.46
C ILE A 289 -1.01 7.87 -38.01
N SER A 290 -2.06 8.36 -37.40
CA SER A 290 -2.09 9.67 -36.76
C SER A 290 -2.84 9.65 -35.45
N GLY A 291 -2.54 10.59 -34.57
CA GLY A 291 -3.27 10.69 -33.31
C GLY A 291 -2.85 11.84 -32.43
N TYR A 292 -3.67 12.08 -31.41
CA TYR A 292 -3.47 13.08 -30.37
C TYR A 292 -3.10 12.37 -29.07
N ILE A 293 -2.01 12.78 -28.44
CA ILE A 293 -1.45 12.16 -27.23
C ILE A 293 -1.49 13.19 -26.10
N ASP A 294 -2.06 12.83 -24.95
CA ASP A 294 -1.87 13.61 -23.72
C ASP A 294 -0.46 13.35 -23.18
N TYR A 295 0.43 14.32 -23.34
CA TYR A 295 1.83 14.22 -22.92
C TYR A 295 1.96 13.99 -21.42
N GLY A 296 1.17 14.69 -20.60
CA GLY A 296 1.20 14.58 -19.14
C GLY A 296 0.72 13.22 -18.67
N HIS A 297 -0.29 12.64 -19.32
CA HIS A 297 -0.73 11.28 -19.06
C HIS A 297 0.32 10.24 -19.47
N ARG A 298 0.94 10.43 -20.64
CA ARG A 298 1.99 9.54 -21.15
C ARG A 298 3.21 9.52 -20.23
N LEU A 299 3.67 10.68 -19.74
CA LEU A 299 4.78 10.80 -18.80
C LEU A 299 4.55 10.06 -17.48
N LYS A 300 3.29 9.86 -17.08
CA LYS A 300 2.93 9.15 -15.84
C LYS A 300 2.87 7.64 -16.03
N THR A 301 2.48 7.19 -17.22
CA THR A 301 2.21 5.77 -17.52
C THR A 301 3.35 5.07 -18.24
N GLU A 302 4.32 5.81 -18.79
CA GLU A 302 5.41 5.27 -19.59
C GLU A 302 6.76 5.89 -19.24
N ASN A 303 7.84 5.11 -19.41
CA ASN A 303 9.20 5.59 -19.21
C ASN A 303 9.66 6.41 -20.43
N PHE A 304 9.84 7.72 -20.26
CA PHE A 304 10.27 8.61 -21.34
C PHE A 304 11.76 8.60 -21.65
N GLU A 305 12.57 7.93 -20.84
CA GLU A 305 14.02 7.82 -21.05
C GLU A 305 14.33 7.26 -22.45
N ALA A 306 13.64 6.19 -22.87
CA ALA A 306 13.83 5.55 -24.17
C ALA A 306 13.47 6.45 -25.36
N TYR A 307 12.57 7.42 -25.16
CA TYR A 307 12.22 8.39 -26.21
C TYR A 307 13.28 9.48 -26.32
N PHE A 308 13.75 10.00 -25.19
CA PHE A 308 14.80 11.03 -25.17
C PHE A 308 16.19 10.46 -25.51
N SER A 309 16.46 9.18 -25.24
CA SER A 309 17.65 8.47 -25.72
C SER A 309 17.58 8.06 -27.19
N ARG A 310 16.42 8.21 -27.83
CA ARG A 310 16.13 7.86 -29.24
C ARG A 310 16.14 6.36 -29.54
N GLU A 311 16.14 5.52 -28.52
CA GLU A 311 15.95 4.07 -28.67
C GLU A 311 14.53 3.73 -29.17
N LYS A 312 13.56 4.59 -28.86
CA LYS A 312 12.16 4.42 -29.24
C LYS A 312 11.60 5.68 -29.89
N ARG A 313 10.77 5.51 -30.92
CA ARG A 313 9.99 6.59 -31.55
C ARG A 313 8.66 6.77 -30.84
N ILE A 314 8.29 8.00 -30.54
CA ILE A 314 6.96 8.32 -30.02
C ILE A 314 5.95 8.22 -31.16
N LEU A 315 4.99 7.29 -31.02
CA LEU A 315 3.95 7.04 -32.01
C LEU A 315 2.57 7.01 -31.31
N PRO A 316 1.49 7.42 -32.01
CA PRO A 316 0.12 7.27 -31.52
C PRO A 316 -0.25 5.81 -31.25
N ARG A 317 -1.01 5.57 -30.18
CA ARG A 317 -1.57 4.27 -29.80
C ARG A 317 -3.11 4.35 -29.74
N PRO A 318 -3.84 3.22 -29.94
CA PRO A 318 -5.29 3.17 -29.75
C PRO A 318 -5.80 3.59 -28.36
N THR A 319 -4.91 3.67 -27.37
CA THR A 319 -5.22 4.13 -25.99
C THR A 319 -4.96 5.62 -25.77
N ASP A 320 -4.48 6.34 -26.77
CA ASP A 320 -4.29 7.79 -26.71
C ASP A 320 -5.61 8.56 -26.91
N LEU A 321 -5.57 9.89 -26.81
CA LEU A 321 -6.78 10.73 -26.89
C LEU A 321 -7.53 10.48 -28.19
N CYS A 322 -6.81 10.43 -29.31
CA CYS A 322 -7.33 9.89 -30.55
C CYS A 322 -6.24 9.11 -31.27
N PHE A 323 -6.65 8.09 -32.00
CA PHE A 323 -5.79 7.34 -32.90
C PHE A 323 -6.58 6.99 -34.16
N TYR A 324 -5.90 7.10 -35.29
CA TYR A 324 -6.45 6.78 -36.60
C TYR A 324 -5.39 6.09 -37.44
N ASN A 325 -5.74 4.93 -37.99
CA ASN A 325 -4.95 4.23 -39.00
C ASN A 325 -5.55 4.54 -40.38
N TRP A 326 -4.77 5.19 -41.25
CA TRP A 326 -5.23 5.66 -42.56
C TRP A 326 -5.46 4.51 -43.54
N GLU A 327 -4.81 3.38 -43.34
CA GLU A 327 -4.94 2.21 -44.21
C GLU A 327 -6.12 1.33 -43.79
N THR A 328 -6.22 1.00 -42.50
CA THR A 328 -7.32 0.16 -42.00
C THR A 328 -8.58 0.93 -41.63
N GLN A 329 -8.54 2.26 -41.69
CA GLN A 329 -9.62 3.17 -41.29
C GLN A 329 -10.03 3.03 -39.81
N GLN A 330 -9.21 2.35 -39.00
CA GLN A 330 -9.50 2.15 -37.59
C GLN A 330 -9.32 3.47 -36.83
N CYS A 331 -10.39 3.93 -36.18
CA CYS A 331 -10.43 5.15 -35.39
C CYS A 331 -10.77 4.85 -33.93
N THR A 332 -10.12 5.55 -33.00
CA THR A 332 -10.44 5.51 -31.57
C THR A 332 -10.39 6.92 -31.00
N ALA A 333 -11.27 7.20 -30.04
CA ALA A 333 -11.31 8.45 -29.30
C ALA A 333 -11.52 8.11 -27.81
N ASN A 334 -10.55 8.48 -26.97
CA ASN A 334 -10.54 8.14 -25.55
C ASN A 334 -10.33 9.39 -24.71
N GLU A 335 -10.88 9.39 -23.51
CA GLU A 335 -10.55 10.43 -22.53
C GLU A 335 -9.24 10.12 -21.78
N SER A 336 -8.58 11.17 -21.32
CA SER A 336 -7.45 11.07 -20.39
C SER A 336 -7.81 11.71 -19.05
N PRO A 337 -6.92 11.63 -18.03
CA PRO A 337 -7.10 12.38 -16.80
C PRO A 337 -7.14 13.90 -16.98
N ASN A 338 -6.49 14.44 -18.03
CA ASN A 338 -6.40 15.89 -18.24
C ASN A 338 -7.39 16.42 -19.29
N PHE A 339 -7.82 15.58 -20.24
CA PHE A 339 -8.64 16.00 -21.37
C PHE A 339 -9.83 15.07 -21.62
N GLN A 340 -10.95 15.68 -21.99
CA GLN A 340 -12.12 15.02 -22.56
C GLN A 340 -12.16 15.30 -24.07
N VAL A 341 -12.50 14.28 -24.86
CA VAL A 341 -12.65 14.41 -26.31
C VAL A 341 -14.09 14.79 -26.63
N VAL A 342 -14.28 15.86 -27.39
CA VAL A 342 -15.59 16.41 -27.71
C VAL A 342 -15.73 16.50 -29.24
N PRO A 343 -16.38 15.53 -29.89
CA PRO A 343 -16.74 15.66 -31.29
C PRO A 343 -17.86 16.70 -31.45
N ASP A 344 -17.67 17.64 -32.37
CA ASP A 344 -18.62 18.71 -32.70
C ASP A 344 -18.95 18.70 -34.21
N THR A 345 -20.22 18.89 -34.55
CA THR A 345 -20.69 18.81 -35.94
C THR A 345 -20.22 19.97 -36.82
N LYS A 346 -19.96 21.15 -36.24
CA LYS A 346 -19.56 22.35 -36.96
C LYS A 346 -18.05 22.59 -36.89
N MET A 347 -17.47 22.43 -35.71
CA MET A 347 -16.06 22.72 -35.44
C MET A 347 -15.17 21.49 -35.63
N GLY A 348 -15.74 20.30 -35.75
CA GLY A 348 -15.00 19.06 -35.89
C GLY A 348 -14.53 18.53 -34.54
N LEU A 349 -13.25 18.17 -34.42
CA LEU A 349 -12.71 17.59 -33.20
C LEU A 349 -12.24 18.67 -32.23
N LEU A 350 -12.78 18.66 -31.02
CA LEU A 350 -12.35 19.54 -29.94
C LEU A 350 -11.87 18.72 -28.73
N PHE A 351 -11.00 19.31 -27.92
CA PHE A 351 -10.65 18.76 -26.61
C PHE A 351 -11.03 19.73 -25.50
N ARG A 352 -11.65 19.22 -24.44
CA ARG A 352 -11.92 19.99 -23.25
C ARG A 352 -10.89 19.68 -22.17
N ASN A 353 -10.16 20.68 -21.71
CA ASN A 353 -9.29 20.52 -20.57
C ASN A 353 -10.14 20.35 -19.29
N LYS A 354 -9.90 19.29 -18.52
CA LYS A 354 -10.72 18.93 -17.34
C LYS A 354 -10.50 19.87 -16.15
N ARG A 355 -9.36 20.58 -16.09
CA ARG A 355 -9.00 21.46 -14.98
C ARG A 355 -9.65 22.83 -15.11
N ASP A 356 -9.46 23.51 -16.24
CA ASP A 356 -9.99 24.87 -16.47
C ASP A 356 -11.29 24.90 -17.28
N ARG A 357 -11.72 23.73 -17.79
CA ARG A 357 -12.93 23.53 -18.61
C ARG A 357 -12.89 24.25 -19.96
N LYS A 358 -11.75 24.79 -20.38
CA LYS A 358 -11.59 25.47 -21.67
C LYS A 358 -11.56 24.47 -22.82
N MET A 359 -12.12 24.90 -23.95
CA MET A 359 -12.16 24.13 -25.19
C MET A 359 -10.91 24.45 -26.01
N ILE A 360 -10.33 23.41 -26.60
CA ILE A 360 -9.13 23.48 -27.44
C ILE A 360 -9.53 23.01 -28.82
N ASP A 361 -9.42 23.90 -29.80
CA ASP A 361 -9.60 23.57 -31.21
C ASP A 361 -8.29 23.03 -31.79
N VAL A 362 -8.32 21.82 -32.35
CA VAL A 362 -7.15 21.18 -32.95
C VAL A 362 -7.07 21.30 -34.45
N ASN A 363 -8.06 21.93 -35.10
CA ASN A 363 -7.98 22.27 -36.51
C ASN A 363 -6.82 23.27 -36.74
N PRO A 364 -5.81 22.94 -37.58
CA PRO A 364 -4.65 23.81 -37.80
C PRO A 364 -4.99 25.15 -38.44
N LYS A 365 -6.18 25.30 -39.03
CA LYS A 365 -6.64 26.54 -39.66
C LYS A 365 -7.34 27.50 -38.69
N HIS A 366 -7.61 27.06 -37.46
CA HIS A 366 -8.32 27.83 -36.45
C HIS A 366 -7.41 28.12 -35.24
N ASP A 367 -7.71 29.20 -34.53
CA ASP A 367 -7.06 29.52 -33.27
C ASP A 367 -7.37 28.42 -32.24
N PRO A 368 -6.36 27.91 -31.49
CA PRO A 368 -6.57 26.81 -30.55
C PRO A 368 -7.45 27.18 -29.35
N GLY A 369 -7.76 28.46 -29.14
CA GLY A 369 -8.63 28.94 -28.08
C GLY A 369 -7.89 29.51 -26.88
N ASP A 370 -8.67 30.04 -25.94
CA ASP A 370 -8.17 30.67 -24.72
C ASP A 370 -7.16 29.81 -23.95
N ASN A 371 -6.11 30.44 -23.43
CA ASN A 371 -5.06 29.80 -22.63
C ASN A 371 -4.32 28.65 -23.34
N SER A 372 -4.51 28.52 -24.66
CA SER A 372 -3.89 27.50 -25.48
C SER A 372 -2.97 28.14 -26.51
N LYS A 373 -1.85 27.49 -26.80
CA LYS A 373 -0.93 27.90 -27.86
C LYS A 373 -0.57 26.69 -28.70
N ARG A 374 -0.63 26.85 -30.02
CA ARG A 374 -0.16 25.84 -30.98
C ARG A 374 1.28 26.13 -31.33
N HIS A 375 2.10 25.08 -31.32
CA HIS A 375 3.48 25.15 -31.76
C HIS A 375 3.67 24.10 -32.84
N ASP A 376 3.91 24.54 -34.06
CA ASP A 376 4.25 23.66 -35.16
C ASP A 376 5.76 23.37 -35.09
N VAL A 377 6.09 22.09 -35.00
CA VAL A 377 7.46 21.61 -34.90
C VAL A 377 7.68 20.70 -36.10
N MET A 378 8.45 21.18 -37.08
CA MET A 378 8.86 20.41 -38.26
C MET A 378 10.23 19.78 -38.04
#